data_AF-A0A7C1TM17-F1
#
_entry.id   AF-A0A7C1TM17-F1
#
_cell.length_a   1.000
_cell.length_b   1.000
_cell.length_c   1.000
_cell.angle_alpha   90.00
_cell.angle_beta   90.00
_cell.angle_gamma   90.00
#
_symmetry.space_group_name_H-M   'P 1'
#
loop_
_entity.id
_entity.type
_entity.pdbx_description
1 polymer ?
#
loop_
_entity_poly.entity_id
_entity_poly.type
_entity_poly.pdbx_seq_one_letter_code
_entity_poly.pdbx_strand_id
1 'polypeptide(L)' 'MSAESLTLKPHSYDKLGILHCGVLEDYTAVCAGELHKLEDGESFTFERAGVTVKRSGDEFVFTKQ' A
#
# COMPACT_ATOMS: atom_id res chain seq x y z
N MET A 1 -20.28 -1.23 5.10
CA MET A 1 -19.35 -1.82 4.11
C MET A 1 -18.05 -2.07 4.85
N SER A 2 -17.53 -3.29 4.83
CA SER A 2 -16.34 -3.66 5.62
C SER A 2 -15.11 -3.03 4.96
N ALA A 3 -14.38 -2.18 5.69
CA ALA A 3 -13.11 -1.66 5.21
C ALA A 3 -12.13 -2.83 5.06
N GLU A 4 -11.65 -3.06 3.85
CA GLU A 4 -10.60 -4.06 3.60
C GLU A 4 -9.24 -3.40 3.81
N SER A 5 -8.38 -4.05 4.59
CA SER A 5 -7.01 -3.62 4.81
C SER A 5 -6.01 -4.75 4.62
N LEU A 6 -4.79 -4.38 4.26
CA LEU A 6 -3.67 -5.28 4.03
C LEU A 6 -2.40 -4.63 4.56
N THR A 7 -1.68 -5.35 5.41
CA THR A 7 -0.36 -4.93 5.93
C THR A 7 0.74 -5.67 5.20
N LEU A 8 1.69 -4.95 4.63
CA LEU A 8 2.85 -5.48 3.94
C LEU A 8 4.14 -4.93 4.57
N LYS A 9 5.21 -5.72 4.46
CA LYS A 9 6.59 -5.29 4.77
C LYS A 9 7.37 -5.09 3.47
N PRO A 10 8.53 -4.42 3.48
CA PRO A 10 9.42 -4.38 2.33
C PRO A 10 9.64 -5.76 1.72
N HIS A 11 9.75 -5.79 0.40
CA HIS A 11 9.99 -7.01 -0.37
C HIS A 11 8.83 -8.03 -0.29
N SER A 12 7.61 -7.57 -0.04
CA SER A 12 6.41 -8.41 0.01
C SER A 12 5.30 -7.85 -0.88
N TYR A 13 4.40 -8.74 -1.31
CA TYR A 13 3.23 -8.41 -2.12
C TYR A 13 2.07 -9.31 -1.72
N ASP A 14 0.85 -8.80 -1.84
CA ASP A 14 -0.38 -9.55 -1.65
C ASP A 14 -1.53 -8.84 -2.38
N LYS A 15 -2.76 -9.33 -2.23
CA LYS A 15 -3.95 -8.75 -2.86
C LYS A 15 -4.89 -8.14 -1.84
N LEU A 16 -5.28 -6.89 -2.09
CA LEU A 16 -6.38 -6.25 -1.41
C LEU A 16 -7.65 -6.42 -2.26
N GLY A 17 -8.38 -7.51 -2.00
CA GLY A 17 -9.45 -7.97 -2.88
C GLY A 17 -8.91 -8.41 -4.24
N ILE A 18 -9.22 -7.66 -5.31
CA ILE A 18 -8.70 -7.90 -6.67
C ILE A 18 -7.45 -7.09 -7.00
N LEU A 19 -7.07 -6.15 -6.12
CA LEU A 19 -5.98 -5.20 -6.38
C LEU A 19 -4.65 -5.81 -5.95
N HIS A 20 -3.68 -5.83 -6.84
CA HIS A 20 -2.31 -6.21 -6.50
C HIS A 20 -1.63 -5.05 -5.75
N CYS A 21 -1.21 -5.34 -4.52
CA CYS A 21 -0.48 -4.43 -3.64
C CYS A 21 0.91 -5.00 -3.37
N GLY A 22 1.92 -4.15 -3.28
CA GLY A 22 3.29 -4.55 -3.01
C GLY A 22 4.11 -3.45 -2.39
N VAL A 23 5.19 -3.84 -1.73
CA VAL A 23 6.21 -2.92 -1.21
C VAL A 23 7.56 -3.41 -1.70
N LEU A 24 8.26 -2.54 -2.43
CA LEU A 24 9.61 -2.81 -2.92
C LEU A 24 10.65 -2.60 -1.80
N GLU A 25 11.89 -3.04 -2.03
CA GLU A 25 12.99 -2.95 -1.06
C GLU A 25 13.32 -1.51 -0.66
N ASP A 26 13.13 -0.55 -1.58
CA ASP A 26 13.44 0.86 -1.36
C ASP A 26 12.29 1.66 -0.73
N TYR A 27 11.31 0.95 -0.14
CA TYR A 27 10.10 1.51 0.47
C TYR A 27 9.12 2.15 -0.52
N THR A 28 9.18 1.73 -1.78
CA THR A 28 8.16 2.07 -2.79
C THR A 28 6.93 1.18 -2.65
N ALA A 29 5.78 1.79 -2.36
CA ALA A 29 4.49 1.14 -2.42
C ALA A 29 4.00 1.03 -3.87
N VAL A 30 3.43 -0.12 -4.20
CA VAL A 30 2.83 -0.40 -5.50
C VAL A 30 1.38 -0.80 -5.30
N CYS A 31 0.46 -0.19 -6.03
CA CYS A 31 -0.94 -0.59 -6.03
C CYS A 31 -1.52 -0.46 -7.45
N ALA A 32 -2.11 -1.55 -7.96
CA ALA A 32 -2.77 -1.57 -9.27
C ALA A 32 -1.89 -1.08 -10.46
N GLY A 33 -0.57 -1.20 -10.34
CA GLY A 33 0.41 -0.74 -11.35
C GLY A 33 0.90 0.70 -11.18
N GLU A 34 0.40 1.44 -10.18
CA GLU A 34 0.96 2.72 -9.76
C GLU A 34 2.02 2.52 -8.68
N LEU A 35 3.04 3.37 -8.69
CA LEU A 35 4.16 3.31 -7.76
C LEU A 35 4.31 4.66 -7.05
N HIS A 36 4.54 4.62 -5.75
CA HIS A 36 4.85 5.80 -4.96
C HIS A 36 5.84 5.44 -3.85
N LYS A 37 6.90 6.24 -3.70
CA LYS A 37 7.85 6.08 -2.60
C LYS A 37 7.35 6.81 -1.38
N LEU A 38 7.33 6.15 -0.23
CA LEU A 38 6.89 6.76 1.03
C LEU A 38 8.05 6.89 2.00
N GLU A 39 8.17 8.06 2.61
CA GLU A 39 8.96 8.27 3.81
C GLU A 39 8.25 7.72 5.05
N ASP A 40 8.99 7.54 6.15
CA ASP A 40 8.40 7.05 7.39
C ASP A 40 7.36 8.03 7.93
N GLY A 41 6.20 7.50 8.33
CA GLY A 41 5.04 8.28 8.77
C GLY A 41 4.21 8.89 7.63
N GLU A 42 4.64 8.78 6.37
CA GLU A 42 3.92 9.31 5.22
C GLU A 42 2.69 8.46 4.87
N SER A 43 1.70 9.09 4.24
CA SER A 43 0.55 8.43 3.65
C SER A 43 0.29 8.95 2.25
N PHE A 44 -0.06 8.04 1.33
CA PHE A 44 -0.38 8.35 -0.05
C PHE A 44 -1.67 7.65 -0.47
N THR A 45 -2.46 8.29 -1.33
CA THR A 45 -3.69 7.71 -1.87
C THR A 45 -3.54 7.45 -3.37
N PHE A 46 -3.66 6.19 -3.75
CA PHE A 46 -3.79 5.76 -5.13
C PHE A 46 -5.23 6.03 -5.59
N GLU A 47 -5.48 7.24 -6.11
CA GLU A 47 -6.83 7.73 -6.45
C GLU A 47 -7.57 6.79 -7.42
N ARG A 48 -6.87 6.25 -8.43
CA ARG A 48 -7.49 5.34 -9.41
C ARG A 48 -7.95 4.01 -8.78
N ALA A 49 -7.27 3.55 -7.73
CA ALA A 49 -7.58 2.31 -7.05
C ALA A 49 -8.51 2.50 -5.84
N GLY A 50 -8.69 3.75 -5.36
CA GLY A 50 -9.40 4.04 -4.12
C GLY A 50 -8.70 3.45 -2.88
N VAL A 51 -7.36 3.36 -2.92
CA VAL A 51 -6.57 2.75 -1.84
C VAL A 51 -5.63 3.79 -1.24
N THR A 52 -5.69 3.94 0.08
CA THR A 52 -4.70 4.71 0.83
C THR A 52 -3.67 3.77 1.42
N VAL A 53 -2.40 4.06 1.22
CA VAL A 53 -1.28 3.40 1.89
C VAL A 53 -0.66 4.34 2.91
N LYS A 54 -0.36 3.82 4.10
CA LYS A 54 0.40 4.53 5.13
C LYS A 54 1.61 3.71 5.54
N ARG A 55 2.77 4.36 5.65
CA ARG A 55 3.99 3.77 6.18
C ARG A 55 4.13 4.03 7.68
N SER A 56 4.57 3.04 8.43
CA SER A 56 4.93 3.15 9.85
C SER A 56 6.13 2.23 10.12
N GLY A 57 7.33 2.78 10.09
CA GLY A 57 8.59 2.06 10.15
C GLY A 57 8.79 1.16 8.92
N ASP A 58 8.74 -0.14 9.16
CA ASP A 58 8.85 -1.21 8.16
C ASP A 58 7.49 -1.78 7.73
N GLU A 59 6.37 -1.21 8.20
CA GLU A 59 5.03 -1.69 7.86
C GLU A 59 4.28 -0.70 6.97
N PHE A 60 3.57 -1.23 5.99
CA PHE A 60 2.75 -0.50 5.04
C PHE A 60 1.33 -1.01 5.14
N VAL A 61 0.40 -0.13 5.51
CA VAL A 61 -1.01 -0.48 5.64
C VAL A 61 -1.76 0.09 4.45
N PHE A 62 -2.19 -0.78 3.55
CA PHE A 62 -3.09 -0.47 2.45
C PHE A 62 -4.53 -0.60 2.95
N THR A 63 -5.35 0.42 2.73
CA THR A 63 -6.76 0.44 3.12
C THR A 63 -7.60 0.87 1.93
N LYS A 64 -8.61 0.07 1.59
CA LYS A 64 -9.57 0.39 0.53
C LYS A 64 -10.76 1.16 1.12
N GLN A 65 -11.06 2.33 0.55
CA GLN A 65 -12.23 3.13 0.91
C GLN A 65 -13.51 2.65 0.24
#